data_AF-A0AAW0S7Q4-F1
#
_entry.id   AF-A0AAW0S7Q4-F1
#
_cell.length_a   1.000
_cell.length_b   1.000
_cell.length_c   1.000
_cell.angle_alpha   90.00
_cell.angle_beta   90.00
_cell.angle_gamma   90.00
#
_symmetry.space_group_name_H-M   'P 1'
#
loop_
_entity.id
_entity.type
_entity.pdbx_description
1 polymer ?
#
loop_
_entity_poly.entity_id
_entity_poly.type
_entity_poly.pdbx_seq_one_letter_code
_entity_poly.pdbx_strand_id
1 'polypeptide(L)'
;MLTLSLLLSAAAGVNAILGGDVSSVMVTETSFFCADDCVFGGAFFGQGGYFCPEREIIARLDDKGNDDPNFPFDCIGMEKEYGFTFRQRSSGEEPRKCPVSEASALNKPDECLAYKGDGSGSQTVQWSDIEKELKAAAPPKSQQECAKDGREIFAKCRAESGAFVECNKKATAAIKSCRGLQ
;
A
#
# COMPACT_ATOMS: atom_id res chain seq x y z
N MET A 1 -19.79 11.12 36.91
CA MET A 1 -19.82 11.31 35.44
C MET A 1 -18.64 10.54 34.86
N LEU A 2 -18.87 9.32 34.37
CA LEU A 2 -17.86 8.51 33.70
C LEU A 2 -18.01 8.75 32.20
N THR A 3 -17.08 9.50 31.62
CA THR A 3 -17.00 9.79 30.18
C THR A 3 -16.58 8.52 29.45
N LEU A 4 -17.56 7.71 29.06
CA LEU A 4 -17.37 6.55 28.19
C LEU A 4 -17.36 7.02 26.73
N SER A 5 -16.30 7.73 26.36
CA SER A 5 -16.05 8.11 24.96
C SER A 5 -15.05 7.15 24.34
N LEU A 6 -15.32 6.81 23.08
CA LEU A 6 -14.46 6.13 22.10
C LEU A 6 -14.36 4.61 22.20
N LEU A 7 -15.31 3.93 21.57
CA LEU A 7 -15.00 2.74 20.79
C LEU A 7 -15.83 2.80 19.49
N LEU A 8 -15.39 3.65 18.55
CA LEU A 8 -15.79 3.44 17.15
C LEU A 8 -15.22 2.09 16.73
N SER A 9 -16.11 1.14 16.53
CA SER A 9 -15.85 -0.11 15.86
C SER A 9 -15.40 0.19 14.42
N ALA A 10 -14.10 0.08 14.15
CA ALA A 10 -13.59 -0.11 12.80
C ALA A 10 -12.89 -1.48 12.77
N ALA A 11 -13.60 -2.46 12.22
CA ALA A 11 -13.09 -3.79 11.92
C ALA A 11 -12.40 -3.80 10.56
N ALA A 12 -11.39 -4.67 10.43
CA ALA A 12 -10.59 -5.05 9.25
C ALA A 12 -9.82 -3.88 8.59
N GLY A 13 -8.49 -3.82 8.59
CA GLY A 13 -7.51 -4.90 8.42
C GLY A 13 -6.99 -4.79 6.99
N VAL A 14 -5.76 -4.26 6.85
CA VAL A 14 -5.08 -3.80 5.62
C VAL A 14 -5.84 -2.75 4.81
N ASN A 15 -5.18 -1.64 4.51
CA ASN A 15 -5.70 -0.74 3.49
C ASN A 15 -5.69 -1.47 2.16
N ALA A 16 -6.84 -1.41 1.47
CA ALA A 16 -6.97 -1.94 0.14
C ALA A 16 -5.98 -1.21 -0.75
N ILE A 17 -5.15 -1.96 -1.48
CA ILE A 17 -4.56 -1.48 -2.72
C ILE A 17 -5.71 -0.87 -3.54
N LEU A 18 -5.57 0.41 -3.89
CA LEU A 18 -6.60 1.17 -4.60
C LEU A 18 -6.30 1.20 -6.09
N GLY A 19 -7.31 1.42 -6.92
CA GLY A 19 -7.15 1.42 -8.37
C GLY A 19 -6.86 0.04 -8.94
N GLY A 20 -5.97 -0.01 -9.94
CA GLY A 20 -5.64 -1.21 -10.72
C GLY A 20 -5.69 -1.01 -12.25
N ASP A 21 -5.95 0.23 -12.70
CA ASP A 21 -5.97 0.57 -14.13
C ASP A 21 -5.54 2.03 -14.39
N VAL A 22 -4.87 2.69 -13.43
CA VAL A 22 -4.43 4.08 -13.59
C VAL A 22 -3.18 4.15 -14.45
N SER A 23 -3.30 4.81 -15.60
CA SER A 23 -2.23 4.99 -16.57
C SER A 23 -1.39 6.23 -16.29
N SER A 24 -2.09 7.28 -15.86
CA SER A 24 -1.63 8.66 -15.77
C SER A 24 -2.57 9.42 -14.85
N VAL A 25 -2.03 10.45 -14.21
CA VAL A 25 -2.79 11.29 -13.29
C VAL A 25 -2.64 12.73 -13.71
N MET A 26 -3.77 13.39 -14.00
CA MET A 26 -3.82 14.83 -14.19
C MET A 26 -3.75 15.51 -12.81
N VAL A 27 -2.75 16.37 -12.65
CA VAL A 27 -2.57 17.21 -11.45
C VAL A 27 -3.33 18.54 -11.61
N THR A 28 -3.35 19.06 -12.83
CA THR A 28 -4.14 20.22 -13.26
C THR A 28 -4.68 19.93 -14.66
N GLU A 29 -5.38 20.89 -15.28
CA GLU A 29 -5.85 20.76 -16.66
C GLU A 29 -4.71 20.64 -17.68
N THR A 30 -3.50 21.09 -17.34
CA THR A 30 -2.34 21.13 -18.27
C THR A 30 -1.11 20.40 -17.75
N SER A 31 -1.20 19.73 -16.60
CA SER A 31 -0.05 19.03 -16.02
C SER A 31 -0.43 17.64 -15.54
N PHE A 32 0.41 16.66 -15.81
CA PHE A 32 0.16 15.26 -15.49
C PHE A 32 1.45 14.53 -15.10
N PHE A 33 1.31 13.33 -14.54
CA PHE A 33 2.41 12.39 -14.42
C PHE A 33 1.96 10.99 -14.82
N CYS A 34 2.93 10.15 -15.18
CA CYS A 34 2.69 8.73 -15.44
C CYS A 34 2.71 7.95 -14.12
N ALA A 35 1.69 7.11 -13.90
CA ALA A 35 1.60 6.23 -12.74
C ALA A 35 2.52 5.02 -12.96
N ASP A 36 3.80 5.17 -12.62
CA ASP A 36 4.83 4.17 -12.88
C ASP A 36 5.86 4.21 -11.75
N ASP A 37 5.76 3.31 -10.77
CA ASP A 37 6.68 3.16 -9.62
C ASP A 37 7.20 4.50 -9.05
N CYS A 38 6.29 5.37 -8.62
CA CYS A 38 6.65 6.71 -8.16
C CYS A 38 5.69 7.27 -7.11
N VAL A 39 6.13 8.29 -6.37
CA VAL A 39 5.32 8.96 -5.34
C VAL A 39 4.92 10.37 -5.74
N PHE A 40 3.64 10.70 -5.54
CA PHE A 40 3.11 12.06 -5.64
C PHE A 40 2.10 12.33 -4.52
N GLY A 41 2.17 13.50 -3.88
CA GLY A 41 1.17 13.94 -2.91
C GLY A 41 0.90 12.99 -1.74
N GLY A 42 1.90 12.21 -1.31
CA GLY A 42 1.76 11.22 -0.23
C GLY A 42 1.11 9.90 -0.67
N ALA A 43 1.07 9.61 -1.97
CA ALA A 43 0.61 8.35 -2.55
C ALA A 43 1.70 7.74 -3.45
N PHE A 44 1.84 6.42 -3.39
CA PHE A 44 2.65 5.63 -4.30
C PHE A 44 1.80 5.06 -5.42
N PHE A 45 2.31 5.12 -6.64
CA PHE A 45 1.70 4.59 -7.85
C PHE A 45 2.55 3.44 -8.37
N GLY A 46 2.01 2.22 -8.30
CA GLY A 46 2.67 1.02 -8.78
C GLY A 46 2.49 0.83 -10.28
N GLN A 47 3.33 -0.02 -10.88
CA GLN A 47 3.34 -0.27 -12.31
C GLN A 47 2.02 -0.83 -12.87
N GLY A 48 1.29 -1.59 -12.05
CA GLY A 48 -0.02 -2.15 -12.41
C GLY A 48 -1.14 -1.11 -12.44
N GLY A 49 -0.85 0.18 -12.25
CA GLY A 49 -1.86 1.23 -12.19
C GLY A 49 -2.70 1.22 -10.90
N TYR A 50 -2.23 0.52 -9.89
CA TYR A 50 -2.74 0.63 -8.52
C TYR A 50 -1.96 1.68 -7.74
N PHE A 51 -2.50 2.08 -6.60
CA PHE A 51 -1.86 3.03 -5.71
C PHE A 51 -2.22 2.77 -4.25
N CYS A 52 -1.38 3.29 -3.34
CA CYS A 52 -1.60 3.26 -1.90
C CYS A 52 -0.98 4.51 -1.24
N PRO A 53 -1.36 4.84 0.00
CA PRO A 53 -0.64 5.84 0.78
C PRO A 53 0.88 5.58 0.86
N GLU A 54 1.70 6.64 0.84
CA GLU A 54 3.18 6.54 0.86
C GLU A 54 3.71 5.81 2.11
N ARG A 55 2.97 5.88 3.22
CA ARG A 55 3.27 5.15 4.46
C ARG A 55 3.06 3.63 4.37
N GLU A 56 2.39 3.15 3.32
CA GLU A 56 2.08 1.74 3.08
C GLU A 56 2.97 1.14 2.00
N ILE A 57 4.03 1.84 1.64
CA ILE A 57 5.02 1.29 0.73
C ILE A 57 5.91 0.31 1.50
N ILE A 58 6.17 -0.82 0.87
CA ILE A 58 7.09 -1.87 1.28
C ILE A 58 8.21 -2.02 0.25
N ALA A 59 9.32 -2.62 0.66
CA ALA A 59 10.38 -2.98 -0.27
C ALA A 59 10.06 -4.35 -0.89
N ARG A 60 10.20 -4.42 -2.22
CA ARG A 60 10.06 -5.62 -3.04
C ARG A 60 11.43 -6.24 -3.27
N LEU A 61 11.53 -7.53 -3.01
CA LEU A 61 12.78 -8.28 -3.06
C LEU A 61 12.68 -9.42 -4.06
N ASP A 62 13.77 -9.66 -4.77
CA ASP A 62 13.94 -10.85 -5.62
C ASP A 62 13.94 -12.16 -4.79
N ASP A 63 14.04 -13.29 -5.48
CA ASP A 63 14.06 -14.63 -4.88
C ASP A 63 15.31 -14.90 -4.01
N LYS A 64 16.32 -14.05 -4.12
CA LYS A 64 17.56 -14.07 -3.33
C LYS A 64 17.52 -13.08 -2.16
N GLY A 65 16.46 -12.29 -2.02
CA GLY A 65 16.28 -11.31 -0.96
C GLY A 65 16.98 -9.97 -1.20
N ASN A 66 17.45 -9.70 -2.42
CA ASN A 66 17.95 -8.37 -2.81
C ASN A 66 16.78 -7.50 -3.26
N ASP A 67 16.91 -6.17 -3.14
CA ASP A 67 15.90 -5.26 -3.68
C ASP A 67 15.75 -5.47 -5.19
N ASP A 68 14.50 -5.44 -5.69
CA ASP A 68 14.22 -5.50 -7.13
C ASP A 68 14.94 -4.32 -7.82
N PRO A 69 15.84 -4.58 -8.78
CA PRO A 69 16.65 -3.53 -9.38
C PRO A 69 15.87 -2.57 -10.28
N ASN A 70 14.66 -2.96 -10.69
CA ASN A 70 13.81 -2.15 -11.56
C ASN A 70 12.69 -1.48 -10.77
N PHE A 71 12.01 -2.24 -9.91
CA PHE A 71 10.83 -1.79 -9.16
C PHE A 71 10.95 -2.18 -7.68
N PRO A 72 11.83 -1.51 -6.92
CA PRO A 72 12.18 -1.89 -5.54
C PRO A 72 11.05 -1.69 -4.53
N PHE A 73 9.92 -1.12 -4.92
CA PHE A 73 8.84 -0.73 -4.02
C PHE A 73 7.50 -1.30 -4.45
N ASP A 74 6.64 -1.54 -3.46
CA ASP A 74 5.27 -1.98 -3.70
C ASP A 74 4.33 -1.55 -2.58
N CYS A 75 3.02 -1.76 -2.75
CA CYS A 75 2.01 -1.53 -1.73
C CYS A 75 1.86 -2.72 -0.78
N ILE A 76 1.69 -2.44 0.52
CA ILE A 76 1.34 -3.47 1.51
C ILE A 76 0.10 -4.24 1.05
N GLY A 77 0.13 -5.57 1.22
CA GLY A 77 -0.99 -6.44 0.85
C GLY A 77 -0.95 -6.96 -0.58
N MET A 78 0.04 -6.56 -1.38
CA MET A 78 0.24 -7.14 -2.71
C MET A 78 0.56 -8.62 -2.60
N GLU A 79 -0.09 -9.42 -3.44
CA GLU A 79 0.20 -10.85 -3.51
C GLU A 79 1.61 -11.07 -4.05
N LYS A 80 2.24 -12.19 -3.67
CA LYS A 80 3.55 -12.58 -4.18
C LYS A 80 3.44 -12.91 -5.66
N GLU A 81 3.63 -11.91 -6.49
CA GLU A 81 3.77 -12.10 -7.92
C GLU A 81 5.18 -12.62 -8.25
N TYR A 82 5.29 -13.48 -9.25
CA TYR A 82 6.57 -13.86 -9.91
C TYR A 82 7.76 -14.22 -9.00
N GLY A 83 7.53 -14.74 -7.79
CA GLY A 83 8.60 -15.14 -6.87
C GLY A 83 9.20 -14.00 -6.04
N PHE A 84 8.60 -12.81 -6.10
CA PHE A 84 9.00 -11.69 -5.25
C PHE A 84 8.57 -11.92 -3.80
N THR A 85 9.38 -11.38 -2.89
CA THR A 85 9.05 -11.31 -1.46
C THR A 85 9.06 -9.86 -1.00
N PHE A 86 8.52 -9.61 0.18
CA PHE A 86 8.30 -8.25 0.66
C PHE A 86 8.80 -8.06 2.08
N ARG A 87 9.35 -6.88 2.35
CA ARG A 87 9.71 -6.44 3.70
C ARG A 87 9.30 -5.00 3.94
N GLN A 88 9.28 -4.60 5.21
CA GLN A 88 9.18 -3.20 5.56
C GLN A 88 10.41 -2.43 5.04
N ARG A 89 10.17 -1.21 4.57
CA ARG A 89 11.22 -0.29 4.15
C ARG A 89 12.10 0.10 5.33
N SER A 90 13.40 0.21 5.07
CA SER A 90 14.37 0.78 5.99
C SER A 90 14.36 2.31 5.91
N SER A 91 14.88 2.97 6.94
CA SER A 91 15.09 4.42 6.88
C SER A 91 16.05 4.78 5.75
N GLY A 92 15.66 5.73 4.90
CA GLY A 92 16.43 6.17 3.74
C GLY A 92 16.14 5.41 2.43
N GLU A 93 15.33 4.35 2.48
CA GLU A 93 14.76 3.74 1.27
C GLU A 93 13.54 4.56 0.86
N GLU A 94 13.69 5.42 -0.14
CA GLU A 94 12.62 6.28 -0.65
C GLU A 94 12.36 6.02 -2.13
N PRO A 95 11.11 5.79 -2.54
CA PRO A 95 10.76 5.75 -3.95
C PRO A 95 10.97 7.10 -4.60
N ARG A 96 11.22 7.06 -5.91
CA ARG A 96 11.32 8.26 -6.74
C ARG A 96 10.03 9.07 -6.68
N LYS A 97 10.15 10.39 -6.76
CA LYS A 97 8.99 11.27 -6.95
C LYS A 97 8.52 11.19 -8.40
N CYS A 98 7.20 11.24 -8.62
CA CYS A 98 6.64 11.24 -9.95
C CYS A 98 7.06 12.52 -10.70
N PRO A 99 7.67 12.42 -11.88
CA PRO A 99 7.96 13.58 -12.70
C PRO A 99 6.65 14.14 -13.26
N VAL A 100 6.39 15.42 -13.00
CA VAL A 100 5.23 16.12 -13.56
C VAL A 100 5.64 16.78 -14.88
N SER A 101 4.88 16.48 -15.92
CA SER A 101 5.05 17.01 -17.27
C SER A 101 3.87 17.92 -17.64
N GLU A 102 4.09 18.81 -18.59
CA GLU A 102 3.01 19.57 -19.22
C GLU A 102 2.33 18.70 -20.29
N ALA A 103 1.01 18.79 -20.38
CA ALA A 103 0.21 18.13 -21.40
C ALA A 103 0.10 19.00 -22.66
N SER A 104 0.15 18.37 -23.83
CA SER A 104 -0.02 19.07 -25.11
C SER A 104 -1.47 19.50 -25.38
N ALA A 105 -2.44 18.97 -24.62
CA ALA A 105 -3.86 19.31 -24.72
C ALA A 105 -4.54 19.36 -23.34
N LEU A 106 -5.57 20.21 -23.21
CA LEU A 106 -6.33 20.35 -21.96
C LEU A 106 -6.96 19.02 -21.54
N ASN A 107 -6.79 18.67 -20.27
CA ASN A 107 -7.31 17.46 -19.63
C ASN A 107 -6.94 16.15 -20.33
N LYS A 108 -5.86 16.16 -21.11
CA LYS A 108 -5.41 14.99 -21.86
C LYS A 108 -3.90 14.84 -21.71
N PRO A 109 -3.41 13.85 -20.96
CA PRO A 109 -1.99 13.62 -20.81
C PRO A 109 -1.39 13.17 -22.14
N ASP A 110 -0.12 13.49 -22.33
CA ASP A 110 0.66 12.88 -23.40
C ASP A 110 0.95 11.40 -23.05
N GLU A 111 1.35 10.60 -24.04
CA GLU A 111 1.42 9.14 -23.87
C GLU A 111 2.37 8.71 -22.74
N CYS A 112 1.85 7.90 -21.81
CA CYS A 112 2.63 7.23 -20.77
C CYS A 112 3.03 5.83 -21.24
N LEU A 113 4.22 5.73 -21.85
CA LEU A 113 4.73 4.50 -22.48
C LEU A 113 5.74 3.71 -21.63
N ALA A 114 6.25 4.27 -20.52
CA ALA A 114 7.36 3.68 -19.78
C ALA A 114 6.92 2.49 -18.91
N TYR A 115 7.63 1.37 -19.03
CA TYR A 115 7.68 0.19 -18.14
C TYR A 115 6.36 -0.51 -17.79
N LYS A 116 5.34 -0.27 -18.59
CA LYS A 116 4.01 -0.83 -18.41
C LYS A 116 3.93 -2.28 -18.92
N GLY A 117 3.69 -3.23 -18.02
CA GLY A 117 3.44 -4.63 -18.38
C GLY A 117 2.15 -4.84 -19.19
N ASP A 118 1.94 -6.05 -19.74
CA ASP A 118 0.65 -6.40 -20.36
C ASP A 118 -0.47 -6.26 -19.31
N GLY A 119 -1.53 -5.49 -19.63
CA GLY A 119 -2.62 -5.17 -18.68
C GLY A 119 -2.36 -3.96 -17.78
N SER A 120 -1.27 -3.22 -18.04
CA SER A 120 -0.98 -1.94 -17.39
C SER A 120 -2.06 -0.89 -17.63
N GLY A 121 -2.23 -0.03 -16.61
CA GLY A 121 -3.32 0.92 -16.55
C GLY A 121 -3.56 1.72 -17.83
N SER A 122 -4.84 1.81 -18.21
CA SER A 122 -5.38 2.48 -19.39
C SER A 122 -6.04 3.83 -19.07
N GLN A 123 -6.38 4.07 -17.80
CA GLN A 123 -7.20 5.20 -17.39
C GLN A 123 -6.37 6.40 -16.97
N THR A 124 -6.71 7.56 -17.53
CA THR A 124 -6.32 8.84 -16.97
C THR A 124 -7.31 9.26 -15.90
N VAL A 125 -6.81 9.61 -14.72
CA VAL A 125 -7.64 10.06 -13.59
C VAL A 125 -7.19 11.44 -13.10
N GLN A 126 -8.06 12.13 -12.35
CA GLN A 126 -7.72 13.39 -11.72
C GLN A 126 -7.12 13.14 -10.33
N TRP A 127 -6.07 13.87 -9.97
CA TRP A 127 -5.46 13.78 -8.64
C TRP A 127 -6.48 14.00 -7.51
N SER A 128 -7.45 14.90 -7.71
CA SER A 128 -8.51 15.15 -6.73
C SER A 128 -9.37 13.93 -6.42
N ASP A 129 -9.52 12.99 -7.37
CA ASP A 129 -10.30 11.77 -7.14
C ASP A 129 -9.47 10.74 -6.39
N ILE A 130 -8.18 10.62 -6.71
CA ILE A 130 -7.21 9.84 -5.93
C ILE A 130 -7.17 10.32 -4.48
N GLU A 131 -7.14 11.63 -4.23
CA GLU A 131 -7.17 12.17 -2.87
C GLU A 131 -8.45 11.80 -2.11
N LYS A 132 -9.60 11.72 -2.78
CA LYS A 132 -10.85 11.29 -2.15
C LYS A 132 -10.78 9.82 -1.78
N GLU A 133 -10.28 8.97 -2.69
CA GLU A 133 -10.11 7.54 -2.42
C GLU A 133 -9.13 7.30 -1.26
N LEU A 134 -8.00 8.01 -1.23
CA LEU A 134 -7.02 7.93 -0.14
C LEU A 134 -7.59 8.41 1.20
N LYS A 135 -8.47 9.41 1.21
CA LYS A 135 -9.15 9.89 2.42
C LYS A 135 -10.26 8.95 2.88
N ALA A 136 -10.91 8.26 1.95
CA ALA A 136 -11.95 7.28 2.24
C ALA A 136 -11.38 5.94 2.72
N ALA A 137 -10.14 5.61 2.32
CA ALA A 137 -9.41 4.48 2.85
C ALA A 137 -9.16 4.65 4.36
N ALA A 138 -9.26 3.56 5.11
CA ALA A 138 -9.01 3.56 6.54
C ALA A 138 -7.55 3.97 6.83
N PRO A 139 -7.19 4.40 8.04
CA PRO A 139 -5.78 4.45 8.42
C PRO A 139 -5.24 3.03 8.57
N PRO A 140 -4.01 2.72 8.11
CA PRO A 140 -3.36 1.47 8.45
C PRO A 140 -3.15 1.47 9.97
N LYS A 141 -3.38 0.32 10.60
CA LYS A 141 -3.11 0.15 12.03
C LYS A 141 -1.62 0.33 12.29
N SER A 142 -1.29 1.09 13.32
CA SER A 142 0.09 1.25 13.78
C SER A 142 0.69 -0.09 14.25
N GLN A 143 2.02 -0.17 14.31
CA GLN A 143 2.70 -1.35 14.86
C GLN A 143 2.21 -1.69 16.28
N GLN A 144 1.89 -0.66 17.09
CA GLN A 144 1.41 -0.85 18.46
C GLN A 144 -0.01 -1.42 18.51
N GLU A 145 -0.89 -1.00 17.59
CA GLU A 145 -2.23 -1.54 17.43
C GLU A 145 -2.19 -2.98 16.92
N CYS A 146 -1.37 -3.27 15.90
CA CYS A 146 -1.18 -4.64 15.44
C CYS A 146 -0.60 -5.55 16.53
N ALA A 147 0.35 -5.05 17.31
CA ALA A 147 0.88 -5.80 18.45
C ALA A 147 -0.18 -6.02 19.54
N LYS A 148 -1.11 -5.08 19.72
CA LYS A 148 -2.25 -5.23 20.65
C LYS A 148 -3.19 -6.32 20.17
N ASP A 149 -3.61 -6.30 18.91
CA ASP A 149 -4.45 -7.33 18.29
C ASP A 149 -3.79 -8.73 18.43
N GLY A 150 -2.48 -8.82 18.17
CA GLY A 150 -1.72 -10.05 18.34
C GLY A 150 -1.72 -10.57 19.78
N ARG A 151 -1.54 -9.68 20.76
CA ARG A 151 -1.61 -10.04 22.19
C ARG A 151 -2.99 -10.53 22.60
N GLU A 152 -4.05 -9.90 22.10
CA GLU A 152 -5.43 -10.30 22.38
C GLU A 152 -5.73 -11.70 21.80
N ILE A 153 -5.28 -11.97 20.57
CA ILE A 153 -5.40 -13.29 19.94
C ILE A 153 -4.60 -14.36 20.70
N PHE A 154 -3.39 -14.03 21.13
CA PHE A 154 -2.58 -14.92 21.96
C PHE A 154 -3.31 -15.25 23.27
N ALA A 155 -3.81 -14.24 23.98
CA ALA A 155 -4.50 -14.39 25.26
C ALA A 155 -5.76 -15.24 25.11
N LYS A 156 -6.57 -14.99 24.07
CA LYS A 156 -7.76 -15.78 23.78
C LYS A 156 -7.43 -17.25 23.48
N CYS A 157 -6.43 -17.50 22.63
CA CYS A 157 -5.98 -18.86 22.33
C CYS A 157 -5.49 -19.60 23.58
N ARG A 158 -4.76 -18.90 24.48
CA ARG A 158 -4.30 -19.49 25.75
C ARG A 158 -5.45 -19.80 26.70
N ALA A 159 -6.49 -18.97 26.73
CA ALA A 159 -7.70 -19.20 27.52
C ALA A 159 -8.51 -20.41 27.00
N GLU A 160 -8.47 -20.68 25.70
CA GLU A 160 -9.15 -21.82 25.05
C GLU A 160 -8.34 -23.13 25.08
N SER A 161 -7.29 -23.21 25.90
CA SER A 161 -6.39 -24.39 26.07
C SER A 161 -5.34 -24.59 24.97
N GLY A 162 -5.08 -23.59 24.13
CA GLY A 162 -4.04 -23.69 23.10
C GLY A 162 -2.61 -23.80 23.68
N ALA A 163 -1.79 -24.65 23.06
CA ALA A 163 -0.37 -24.75 23.39
C ALA A 163 0.35 -23.42 23.08
N PHE A 164 1.36 -23.06 23.87
CA PHE A 164 2.08 -21.79 23.70
C PHE A 164 2.54 -21.57 22.25
N VAL A 165 3.13 -22.61 21.62
CA VAL A 165 3.64 -22.56 20.24
C VAL A 165 2.53 -22.25 19.25
N GLU A 166 1.36 -22.89 19.40
CA GLU A 166 0.21 -22.67 18.51
C GLU A 166 -0.35 -21.26 18.66
N CYS A 167 -0.54 -20.80 19.90
CA CYS A 167 -1.03 -19.46 20.16
C CYS A 167 -0.06 -18.39 19.70
N ASN A 168 1.25 -18.61 19.87
CA ASN A 168 2.28 -17.70 19.38
C ASN A 168 2.27 -17.62 17.85
N LYS A 169 2.06 -18.75 17.17
CA LYS A 169 1.92 -18.79 15.71
C LYS A 169 0.69 -18.00 15.25
N LYS A 170 -0.47 -18.19 15.90
CA LYS A 170 -1.72 -17.45 15.60
C LYS A 170 -1.55 -15.94 15.83
N ALA A 171 -0.96 -15.55 16.95
CA ALA A 171 -0.68 -14.16 17.27
C ALA A 171 0.30 -13.51 16.28
N THR A 172 1.38 -14.21 15.93
CA THR A 172 2.36 -13.73 14.95
C THR A 172 1.74 -13.58 13.57
N ALA A 173 0.91 -14.55 13.14
CA ALA A 173 0.19 -14.48 11.88
C ALA A 173 -0.79 -13.29 11.86
N ALA A 174 -1.48 -13.02 12.96
CA ALA A 174 -2.37 -11.87 13.07
C ALA A 174 -1.63 -10.53 13.04
N ILE A 175 -0.47 -10.42 13.71
CA ILE A 175 0.37 -9.22 13.64
C ILE A 175 0.86 -9.00 12.21
N LYS A 176 1.35 -10.06 11.56
CA LYS A 176 1.81 -10.04 10.16
C LYS A 176 0.70 -9.61 9.22
N SER A 177 -0.47 -10.23 9.32
CA SER A 177 -1.67 -9.88 8.55
C SER A 177 -2.14 -8.44 8.81
N CYS A 178 -2.16 -7.99 10.06
CA CYS A 178 -2.50 -6.61 10.43
C CYS A 178 -1.53 -5.59 9.79
N ARG A 179 -0.25 -5.96 9.67
CA ARG A 179 0.78 -5.16 8.99
C ARG A 179 0.84 -5.40 7.48
N GLY A 180 -0.04 -6.25 6.94
CA GLY A 180 -0.07 -6.72 5.56
C GLY A 180 1.24 -7.34 5.06
N LEU A 181 1.98 -7.98 5.96
CA LEU A 181 3.15 -8.81 5.64
C LEU A 181 2.69 -10.26 5.52
N GLN A 182 2.80 -10.88 4.33
CA GLN A 182 2.44 -12.29 4.10
C GLN A 182 3.65 -13.23 4.14
#